data_AF-A0A8H5UGL4-F1
#
_entry.id   AF-A0A8H5UGL4-F1
#
_cell.length_a   1.000
_cell.length_b   1.000
_cell.length_c   1.000
_cell.angle_alpha   90.00
_cell.angle_beta   90.00
_cell.angle_gamma   90.00
#
_symmetry.space_group_name_H-M   'P 1'
#
loop_
_entity.id
_entity.type
_entity.pdbx_description
1 polymer ?
#
loop_
_entity_poly.entity_id
_entity_poly.type
_entity_poly.pdbx_seq_one_letter_code
_entity_poly.pdbx_strand_id
1 'polypeptide(L)'
;MAYAFDISPEKRASRASFIWRQLFVTPPPVSSDEVNLARRKALVTGATGGIGLEIIHQLLDLGCKVIMGIRDERKGESVRQDLIQEGNLNEDMVKVWKLDLSSYQSIIAFAVNAKNLDNLNIAILNAGIYKVSEAFSPTGYEEGMQINYLSNILLLISLLPIIKKNAPAGETGHICLVSSDTAAWAQFEERTSTSLLPTFKKPMKKWDMGERCGTTKLLSQLFLTVLSKRVSSVTLSCANPGLCGGGSDLAREAKGILRFAHRIQCLVLSRACAVGARTIVHSVTTLHRQAHGHYVEGDKIRPMAPIVYQDEGKEVAERLYEETLEELSFAGSHSKTSCLTPIVQYGTYMAVVALPTTPLFEFHYERDGRLVVRETHYAENKLVQDGRSGPPLYEYFQVERGILAVIRDGKKSTLTKGGGIIKIPPGTRHRFWAEAPVKEDLVFRVWAEPQNLDRGFDEAFLRNYLGYLRDCEEQSIQPSVFQLALLGWSGDNLLSPPWWVPLWMLRLFHFILAHLAGRLLLGYQASYEEYSPKMTRDSGIVKKRV
;
A
#
# COMPACT_ATOMS: atom_id res chain seq x y z
N MET A 1 -11.77 21.27 23.86
CA MET A 1 -13.16 21.78 23.79
C MET A 1 -13.78 21.32 22.50
N ALA A 2 -15.08 21.03 22.47
CA ALA A 2 -15.78 20.72 21.22
C ALA A 2 -15.78 21.97 20.32
N TYR A 3 -15.51 21.80 19.02
CA TYR A 3 -15.59 22.89 18.06
C TYR A 3 -17.04 23.39 17.97
N ALA A 4 -17.25 24.70 18.12
CA ALA A 4 -18.58 25.29 18.00
C ALA A 4 -18.92 25.50 16.53
N PHE A 5 -19.82 24.68 15.99
CA PHE A 5 -20.32 24.84 14.63
C PHE A 5 -21.39 25.95 14.56
N ASP A 6 -21.42 26.68 13.45
CA ASP A 6 -22.45 27.67 13.11
C ASP A 6 -23.78 27.01 12.65
N ILE A 7 -23.79 25.68 12.47
CA ILE A 7 -24.93 24.88 12.04
C ILE A 7 -24.94 23.52 12.75
N SER A 8 -26.11 23.03 13.13
CA SER A 8 -26.21 21.69 13.73
C SER A 8 -25.89 20.58 12.71
N PRO A 9 -25.40 19.41 13.14
CA PRO A 9 -25.16 18.27 12.27
C PRO A 9 -26.38 17.86 11.44
N GLU A 10 -27.57 17.85 12.04
CA GLU A 10 -28.84 17.45 11.40
C GLU A 10 -29.26 18.45 10.33
N LYS A 11 -29.21 19.75 10.65
CA LYS A 11 -29.56 20.81 9.71
C LYS A 11 -28.61 20.82 8.52
N ARG A 12 -27.30 20.62 8.75
CA ARG A 12 -26.28 20.50 7.71
C ARG A 12 -26.49 19.26 6.84
N ALA A 13 -26.90 18.13 7.44
CA ALA A 13 -27.23 16.88 6.74
C ALA A 13 -28.52 16.91 5.94
N SER A 14 -29.42 17.87 6.15
CA SER A 14 -30.69 17.90 5.43
C SER A 14 -30.51 18.05 3.92
N ARG A 15 -31.39 17.40 3.14
CA ARG A 15 -31.43 17.52 1.67
C ARG A 15 -31.64 18.97 1.22
N ALA A 16 -32.46 19.72 1.93
CA ALA A 16 -32.68 21.14 1.66
C ALA A 16 -31.40 21.97 1.82
N SER A 17 -30.63 21.72 2.88
CA SER A 17 -29.34 22.39 3.10
C SER A 17 -28.32 22.03 2.02
N PHE A 18 -28.25 20.76 1.61
CA PHE A 18 -27.43 20.33 0.48
C PHE A 18 -27.81 21.06 -0.81
N ILE A 19 -29.10 21.08 -1.19
CA ILE A 19 -29.57 21.77 -2.41
C ILE A 19 -29.24 23.26 -2.35
N TRP A 20 -29.47 23.91 -1.22
CA TRP A 20 -29.16 25.32 -1.04
C TRP A 20 -27.65 25.61 -1.22
N ARG A 21 -26.78 24.81 -0.59
CA ARG A 21 -25.32 24.94 -0.77
C ARG A 21 -24.88 24.68 -2.20
N GLN A 22 -25.62 23.82 -2.90
CA GLN A 22 -25.30 23.46 -4.27
C GLN A 22 -25.64 24.57 -5.27
N LEU A 23 -26.70 25.32 -5.01
CA LEU A 23 -27.16 26.41 -5.88
C LEU A 23 -26.54 27.78 -5.52
N PHE A 24 -26.24 28.01 -4.23
CA PHE A 24 -25.94 29.35 -3.73
C PHE A 24 -24.58 29.49 -3.05
N VAL A 25 -23.82 28.40 -2.86
CA VAL A 25 -22.48 28.46 -2.23
C VAL A 25 -21.40 28.06 -3.23
N THR A 26 -20.59 29.04 -3.60
CA THR A 26 -19.38 28.85 -4.41
C THR A 26 -18.16 29.14 -3.54
N PRO A 27 -17.37 28.13 -3.15
CA PRO A 27 -16.11 28.38 -2.47
C PRO A 27 -15.18 29.25 -3.34
N PRO A 28 -14.52 30.25 -2.74
CA PRO A 28 -13.60 31.12 -3.45
C PRO A 28 -12.39 30.33 -3.95
N PRO A 29 -11.70 30.80 -5.01
CA PRO A 29 -10.40 30.24 -5.37
C PRO A 29 -9.37 30.57 -4.28
N VAL A 30 -8.39 29.69 -4.10
CA VAL A 30 -7.22 29.97 -3.24
C VAL A 30 -6.21 30.76 -4.07
N SER A 31 -5.88 31.98 -3.63
CA SER A 31 -4.92 32.82 -4.35
C SER A 31 -3.47 32.42 -4.06
N SER A 32 -2.62 32.46 -5.09
CA SER A 32 -1.16 32.31 -4.96
C SER A 32 -0.51 33.43 -4.15
N ASP A 33 -1.19 34.58 -4.03
CA ASP A 33 -0.73 35.71 -3.20
C ASP A 33 -0.88 35.41 -1.70
N GLU A 34 -1.85 34.55 -1.35
CA GLU A 34 -2.15 34.17 0.03
C GLU A 34 -1.44 32.87 0.44
N VAL A 35 -1.31 31.93 -0.48
CA VAL A 35 -0.76 30.59 -0.23
C VAL A 35 0.32 30.27 -1.27
N ASN A 36 1.49 29.87 -0.79
CA ASN A 36 2.60 29.44 -1.65
C ASN A 36 3.09 28.03 -1.27
N LEU A 37 3.06 27.11 -2.23
CA LEU A 37 3.42 25.70 -2.10
C LEU A 37 4.70 25.32 -2.89
N ALA A 38 5.51 26.28 -3.36
CA ALA A 38 6.70 26.05 -4.20
C ALA A 38 7.72 25.03 -3.66
N ARG A 39 7.75 24.78 -2.34
CA ARG A 39 8.64 23.82 -1.66
C ARG A 39 7.88 22.65 -1.03
N ARG A 40 6.65 22.42 -1.47
CA ARG A 40 5.76 21.36 -1.01
C ARG A 40 5.58 20.34 -2.12
N LYS A 41 5.32 19.10 -1.72
CA LYS A 41 4.94 18.04 -2.63
C LYS A 41 3.66 17.38 -2.14
N ALA A 42 2.72 17.23 -3.06
CA ALA A 42 1.41 16.65 -2.81
C ALA A 42 1.26 15.30 -3.54
N LEU A 43 0.73 14.30 -2.86
CA LEU A 43 0.15 13.13 -3.49
C LEU A 43 -1.34 13.41 -3.75
N VAL A 44 -1.80 13.16 -4.98
CA VAL A 44 -3.23 13.16 -5.32
C VAL A 44 -3.59 11.81 -5.93
N THR A 45 -4.53 11.09 -5.32
CA THR A 45 -4.99 9.79 -5.84
C THR A 45 -6.19 9.96 -6.78
N GLY A 46 -6.26 9.13 -7.83
CA GLY A 46 -7.42 9.10 -8.73
C GLY A 46 -7.57 10.37 -9.58
N ALA A 47 -6.44 10.88 -10.08
CA ALA A 47 -6.33 12.21 -10.68
C ALA A 47 -6.24 12.21 -12.22
N THR A 48 -6.82 11.22 -12.91
CA THR A 48 -6.84 11.17 -14.38
C THR A 48 -8.07 11.83 -15.00
N GLY A 49 -8.81 12.61 -14.22
CA GLY A 49 -10.02 13.33 -14.65
C GLY A 49 -10.84 13.87 -13.47
N GLY A 50 -11.85 14.67 -13.78
CA GLY A 50 -12.81 15.21 -12.81
C GLY A 50 -12.17 16.00 -11.67
N ILE A 51 -12.69 15.81 -10.45
CA ILE A 51 -12.25 16.54 -9.25
C ILE A 51 -10.74 16.34 -8.99
N GLY A 52 -10.24 15.12 -9.20
CA GLY A 52 -8.82 14.81 -8.99
C GLY A 52 -7.89 15.63 -9.88
N LEU A 53 -8.25 15.82 -11.15
CA LEU A 53 -7.47 16.64 -12.10
C LEU A 53 -7.50 18.11 -11.72
N GLU A 54 -8.66 18.61 -11.33
CA GLU A 54 -8.85 20.01 -10.92
C GLU A 54 -8.13 20.37 -9.62
N ILE A 55 -8.00 19.41 -8.69
CA ILE A 55 -7.13 19.55 -7.52
C ILE A 55 -5.68 19.74 -7.96
N ILE A 56 -5.23 18.98 -8.97
CA ILE A 56 -3.85 19.08 -9.47
C ILE A 56 -3.60 20.45 -10.08
N HIS A 57 -4.47 20.94 -10.97
CA HIS A 57 -4.33 22.28 -11.54
C HIS A 57 -4.17 23.34 -10.45
N GLN A 58 -5.07 23.35 -9.46
CA GLN A 58 -5.02 24.33 -8.37
C GLN A 58 -3.77 24.20 -7.49
N LEU A 59 -3.29 22.98 -7.24
CA LEU A 59 -2.04 22.80 -6.50
C LEU A 59 -0.82 23.27 -7.30
N LEU A 60 -0.80 23.05 -8.61
CA LEU A 60 0.26 23.52 -9.51
C LEU A 60 0.27 25.04 -9.62
N ASP A 61 -0.91 25.68 -9.68
CA ASP A 61 -1.06 27.14 -9.67
C ASP A 61 -0.48 27.77 -8.39
N LEU A 62 -0.57 27.05 -7.27
CA LEU A 62 0.06 27.44 -6.00
C LEU A 62 1.56 27.06 -5.93
N GLY A 63 2.13 26.51 -6.99
CA GLY A 63 3.54 26.11 -7.11
C GLY A 63 3.88 24.73 -6.53
N CYS A 64 2.90 23.93 -6.12
CA CYS A 64 3.15 22.62 -5.52
C CYS A 64 3.65 21.60 -6.54
N LYS A 65 4.64 20.77 -6.17
CA LYS A 65 4.97 19.58 -6.97
C LYS A 65 3.95 18.47 -6.71
N VAL A 66 3.48 17.80 -7.74
CA VAL A 66 2.41 16.81 -7.63
C VAL A 66 2.90 15.41 -8.03
N ILE A 67 2.57 14.42 -7.19
CA ILE A 67 2.63 13.00 -7.52
C ILE A 67 1.19 12.52 -7.78
N MET A 68 0.95 12.07 -9.00
CA MET A 68 -0.30 11.43 -9.43
C MET A 68 -0.25 9.96 -9.06
N GLY A 69 -0.96 9.58 -7.99
CA GLY A 69 -1.14 8.18 -7.60
C GLY A 69 -2.28 7.55 -8.38
N ILE A 70 -1.96 6.74 -9.39
CA ILE A 70 -2.95 6.22 -10.34
C ILE A 70 -2.71 4.77 -10.73
N ARG A 71 -3.79 4.10 -11.15
CA ARG A 71 -3.75 2.69 -11.56
C ARG A 71 -3.19 2.49 -12.98
N ASP A 72 -3.59 3.31 -13.94
CA ASP A 72 -3.15 3.19 -15.34
C ASP A 72 -2.11 4.26 -15.64
N GLU A 73 -0.83 3.86 -15.62
CA GLU A 73 0.30 4.76 -15.82
C GLU A 73 0.30 5.39 -17.22
N ARG A 74 -0.18 4.67 -18.25
CA ARG A 74 -0.25 5.22 -19.61
C ARG A 74 -1.25 6.37 -19.69
N LYS A 75 -2.44 6.18 -19.11
CA LYS A 75 -3.44 7.26 -19.02
C LYS A 75 -2.90 8.43 -18.20
N GLY A 76 -2.17 8.15 -17.12
CA GLY A 76 -1.50 9.17 -16.33
C GLY A 76 -0.49 10.00 -17.07
N GLU A 77 0.38 9.34 -17.81
CA GLU A 77 1.47 10.01 -18.52
C GLU A 77 0.91 10.94 -19.59
N SER A 78 -0.17 10.55 -20.27
CA SER A 78 -0.91 11.43 -21.17
C SER A 78 -1.42 12.69 -20.44
N VAL A 79 -2.13 12.52 -19.32
CA VAL A 79 -2.65 13.66 -18.54
C VAL A 79 -1.53 14.54 -17.99
N ARG A 80 -0.41 13.92 -17.58
CA ARG A 80 0.78 14.63 -17.13
C ARG A 80 1.36 15.50 -18.25
N GLN A 81 1.49 14.96 -19.46
CA GLN A 81 1.99 15.73 -20.60
C GLN A 81 1.09 16.93 -20.90
N ASP A 82 -0.22 16.73 -20.88
CA ASP A 82 -1.20 17.81 -21.08
C ASP A 82 -1.03 18.90 -20.01
N LEU A 83 -0.96 18.52 -18.72
CA LEU A 83 -0.73 19.45 -17.60
C LEU A 83 0.56 20.27 -17.74
N ILE A 84 1.65 19.60 -18.12
CA ILE A 84 2.97 20.24 -18.31
C ILE A 84 2.91 21.23 -19.48
N GLN A 85 2.28 20.85 -20.59
CA GLN A 85 2.17 21.68 -21.78
C GLN A 85 1.24 22.89 -21.56
N GLU A 86 0.06 22.67 -21.00
CA GLU A 86 -0.94 23.72 -20.74
C GLU A 86 -0.42 24.77 -19.75
N GLY A 87 0.28 24.34 -18.70
CA GLY A 87 0.83 25.23 -17.67
C GLY A 87 2.22 25.78 -17.96
N ASN A 88 2.86 25.38 -19.08
CA ASN A 88 4.27 25.67 -19.37
C ASN A 88 5.19 25.36 -18.17
N LEU A 89 5.01 24.17 -17.60
CA LEU A 89 5.67 23.75 -16.36
C LEU A 89 6.96 22.97 -16.64
N ASN A 90 7.84 22.89 -15.65
CA ASN A 90 8.97 21.97 -15.72
C ASN A 90 8.51 20.52 -15.55
N GLU A 91 9.16 19.59 -16.26
CA GLU A 91 8.87 18.14 -16.21
C GLU A 91 8.85 17.56 -14.77
N ASP A 92 9.59 18.15 -13.83
CA ASP A 92 9.65 17.67 -12.45
C ASP A 92 8.48 18.14 -11.56
N MET A 93 7.62 19.03 -12.07
CA MET A 93 6.44 19.54 -11.36
C MET A 93 5.35 18.49 -11.18
N VAL A 94 5.22 17.56 -12.13
CA VAL A 94 4.22 16.49 -12.10
C VAL A 94 4.92 15.15 -12.33
N LYS A 95 4.64 14.14 -11.49
CA LYS A 95 5.13 12.77 -11.66
C LYS A 95 3.98 11.77 -11.57
N VAL A 96 4.02 10.73 -12.39
CA VAL A 96 3.05 9.63 -12.37
C VAL A 96 3.64 8.44 -11.62
N TRP A 97 2.95 7.98 -10.57
CA TRP A 97 3.35 6.84 -9.76
C TRP A 97 2.23 5.80 -9.77
N LYS A 98 2.59 4.52 -10.01
CA LYS A 98 1.66 3.40 -9.90
C LYS A 98 1.08 3.30 -8.49
N LEU A 99 -0.23 3.34 -8.40
CA LEU A 99 -1.00 3.10 -7.19
C LEU A 99 -2.37 2.53 -7.55
N ASP A 100 -2.55 1.24 -7.30
CA ASP A 100 -3.81 0.53 -7.49
C ASP A 100 -4.48 0.26 -6.15
N LEU A 101 -5.58 0.97 -5.85
CA LEU A 101 -6.33 0.80 -4.63
C LEU A 101 -7.16 -0.51 -4.59
N SER A 102 -7.19 -1.32 -5.65
CA SER A 102 -7.74 -2.69 -5.52
C SER A 102 -6.74 -3.70 -4.94
N SER A 103 -5.45 -3.34 -4.81
CA SER A 103 -4.39 -4.22 -4.32
C SER A 103 -3.65 -3.60 -3.12
N TYR A 104 -3.70 -4.29 -1.97
CA TYR A 104 -2.94 -3.88 -0.79
C TYR A 104 -1.43 -3.89 -1.02
N GLN A 105 -0.92 -4.83 -1.82
CA GLN A 105 0.48 -4.91 -2.23
C GLN A 105 0.89 -3.65 -3.00
N SER A 106 0.05 -3.17 -3.93
CA SER A 106 0.33 -1.93 -4.66
C SER A 106 0.42 -0.72 -3.71
N ILE A 107 -0.42 -0.66 -2.68
CA ILE A 107 -0.43 0.43 -1.69
C ILE A 107 0.83 0.39 -0.82
N ILE A 108 1.21 -0.80 -0.36
CA ILE A 108 2.43 -1.00 0.43
C ILE A 108 3.67 -0.65 -0.40
N ALA A 109 3.77 -1.14 -1.63
CA ALA A 109 4.88 -0.82 -2.54
C ALA A 109 4.99 0.70 -2.80
N PHE A 110 3.86 1.36 -3.05
CA PHE A 110 3.80 2.81 -3.18
C PHE A 110 4.33 3.52 -1.92
N ALA A 111 3.88 3.10 -0.74
CA ALA A 111 4.32 3.70 0.52
C ALA A 111 5.81 3.47 0.78
N VAL A 112 6.36 2.30 0.47
CA VAL A 112 7.80 2.01 0.54
C VAL A 112 8.60 2.96 -0.34
N ASN A 113 8.18 3.13 -1.60
CA ASN A 113 8.84 4.06 -2.52
C ASN A 113 8.74 5.51 -2.04
N ALA A 114 7.59 5.88 -1.45
CA ALA A 114 7.35 7.23 -0.95
C ALA A 114 8.21 7.61 0.25
N LYS A 115 8.79 6.65 1.00
CA LYS A 115 9.71 6.93 2.12
C LYS A 115 10.97 7.70 1.70
N ASN A 116 11.37 7.55 0.44
CA ASN A 116 12.55 8.20 -0.15
C ASN A 116 12.23 9.57 -0.75
N LEU A 117 10.98 10.02 -0.69
CA LEU A 117 10.60 11.33 -1.17
C LEU A 117 10.90 12.40 -0.13
N ASP A 118 11.59 13.44 -0.58
CA ASP A 118 11.68 14.69 0.16
C ASP A 118 10.44 15.55 -0.08
N ASN A 119 10.06 16.30 0.94
CA ASN A 119 9.01 17.33 0.95
C ASN A 119 7.59 16.84 0.64
N LEU A 120 7.32 15.52 0.66
CA LEU A 120 5.96 14.99 0.57
C LEU A 120 5.21 15.25 1.88
N ASN A 121 4.47 16.34 1.94
CA ASN A 121 3.77 16.81 3.13
C ASN A 121 2.27 17.02 2.94
N ILE A 122 1.74 16.85 1.73
CA ILE A 122 0.31 16.85 1.46
C ILE A 122 -0.07 15.51 0.83
N ALA A 123 -1.13 14.86 1.31
CA ALA A 123 -1.78 13.77 0.60
C ALA A 123 -3.28 13.98 0.53
N ILE A 124 -3.81 13.95 -0.69
CA ILE A 124 -5.23 14.05 -0.98
C ILE A 124 -5.68 12.69 -1.51
N LEU A 125 -6.38 11.97 -0.63
CA LEU A 125 -6.91 10.64 -0.87
C LEU A 125 -8.29 10.79 -1.52
N ASN A 126 -8.26 11.12 -2.82
CA ASN A 126 -9.43 11.43 -3.63
C ASN A 126 -10.03 10.21 -4.34
N ALA A 127 -9.21 9.22 -4.69
CA ALA A 127 -9.65 8.05 -5.43
C ALA A 127 -10.78 7.29 -4.71
N GLY A 128 -11.83 7.01 -5.45
CA GLY A 128 -12.93 6.16 -5.05
C GLY A 128 -13.75 5.71 -6.26
N ILE A 129 -14.62 4.73 -6.03
CA ILE A 129 -15.49 4.14 -7.04
C ILE A 129 -16.95 4.19 -6.58
N TYR A 130 -17.84 4.18 -7.56
CA TYR A 130 -19.28 4.06 -7.36
C TYR A 130 -19.77 2.89 -8.22
N LYS A 131 -20.04 1.76 -7.56
CA LYS A 131 -20.40 0.50 -8.21
C LYS A 131 -21.89 0.48 -8.56
N VAL A 132 -22.23 0.17 -9.81
CA VAL A 132 -23.63 0.02 -10.22
C VAL A 132 -24.20 -1.35 -9.85
N SER A 133 -23.34 -2.37 -9.77
CA SER A 133 -23.68 -3.72 -9.34
C SER A 133 -22.74 -4.19 -8.24
N GLU A 134 -23.28 -4.97 -7.30
CA GLU A 134 -22.49 -5.60 -6.24
C GLU A 134 -21.41 -6.51 -6.82
N ALA A 135 -20.18 -6.36 -6.34
CA ALA A 135 -19.04 -7.19 -6.71
C ALA A 135 -18.09 -7.30 -5.52
N PHE A 136 -17.33 -8.39 -5.46
CA PHE A 136 -16.41 -8.68 -4.36
C PHE A 136 -14.98 -8.75 -4.89
N SER A 137 -14.07 -8.16 -4.12
CA SER A 137 -12.63 -8.20 -4.36
C SER A 137 -12.02 -9.54 -3.90
N PRO A 138 -10.78 -9.87 -4.32
CA PRO A 138 -10.11 -11.12 -3.91
C PRO A 138 -9.94 -11.31 -2.39
N THR A 139 -9.96 -10.22 -1.61
CA THR A 139 -9.92 -10.25 -0.13
C THR A 139 -11.28 -10.63 0.50
N GLY A 140 -12.31 -10.81 -0.34
CA GLY A 140 -13.67 -11.14 0.05
C GLY A 140 -14.54 -9.95 0.45
N TYR A 141 -14.03 -8.71 0.41
CA TYR A 141 -14.84 -7.50 0.66
C TYR A 141 -15.52 -7.01 -0.61
N GLU A 142 -16.71 -6.41 -0.47
CA GLU A 142 -17.35 -5.65 -1.55
C GLU A 142 -16.37 -4.61 -2.12
N GLU A 143 -16.29 -4.48 -3.44
CA GLU A 143 -15.26 -3.68 -4.12
C GLU A 143 -15.23 -2.20 -3.68
N GLY A 144 -16.41 -1.58 -3.53
CA GLY A 144 -16.55 -0.23 -2.99
C GLY A 144 -16.00 -0.12 -1.57
N MET A 145 -16.30 -1.08 -0.70
CA MET A 145 -15.76 -1.16 0.66
C MET A 145 -14.23 -1.32 0.68
N GLN A 146 -13.70 -2.24 -0.14
CA GLN A 146 -12.26 -2.46 -0.32
C GLN A 146 -11.54 -1.18 -0.74
N ILE A 147 -12.02 -0.51 -1.80
CA ILE A 147 -11.33 0.64 -2.41
C ILE A 147 -11.59 1.93 -1.64
N ASN A 148 -12.86 2.27 -1.40
CA ASN A 148 -13.23 3.58 -0.84
C ASN A 148 -12.87 3.70 0.64
N TYR A 149 -12.86 2.60 1.38
CA TYR A 149 -12.54 2.59 2.80
C TYR A 149 -11.20 1.89 3.09
N LEU A 150 -11.12 0.55 3.05
CA LEU A 150 -9.97 -0.19 3.59
C LEU A 150 -8.64 0.24 2.95
N SER A 151 -8.61 0.33 1.63
CA SER A 151 -7.41 0.70 0.86
C SER A 151 -7.00 2.16 1.08
N ASN A 152 -7.97 3.08 1.16
CA ASN A 152 -7.69 4.47 1.48
C ASN A 152 -7.18 4.63 2.92
N ILE A 153 -7.72 3.86 3.88
CA ILE A 153 -7.23 3.85 5.27
C ILE A 153 -5.82 3.22 5.37
N LEU A 154 -5.56 2.12 4.66
CA LEU A 154 -4.22 1.53 4.59
C LEU A 154 -3.21 2.55 4.05
N LEU A 155 -3.55 3.23 2.95
CA LEU A 155 -2.71 4.27 2.37
C LEU A 155 -2.51 5.45 3.34
N LEU A 156 -3.57 5.90 4.01
CA LEU A 156 -3.48 6.96 5.03
C LEU A 156 -2.49 6.59 6.13
N ILE A 157 -2.67 5.42 6.75
CA ILE A 157 -1.81 4.94 7.84
C ILE A 157 -0.36 4.79 7.36
N SER A 158 -0.16 4.26 6.15
CA SER A 158 1.18 4.07 5.56
C SER A 158 1.89 5.39 5.28
N LEU A 159 1.13 6.46 4.96
CA LEU A 159 1.68 7.78 4.66
C LEU A 159 1.92 8.65 5.90
N LEU A 160 1.27 8.36 7.04
CA LEU A 160 1.47 9.11 8.29
C LEU A 160 2.94 9.36 8.65
N PRO A 161 3.82 8.33 8.74
CA PRO A 161 5.22 8.55 9.10
C PRO A 161 5.99 9.36 8.04
N ILE A 162 5.64 9.21 6.76
CA ILE A 162 6.30 9.87 5.64
C ILE A 162 5.97 11.36 5.63
N ILE A 163 4.69 11.69 5.78
CA ILE A 163 4.19 13.07 5.83
C ILE A 163 4.66 13.78 7.10
N LYS A 164 4.71 13.07 8.23
CA LYS A 164 5.30 13.59 9.47
C LYS A 164 6.77 13.95 9.29
N LYS A 165 7.57 13.06 8.69
CA LYS A 165 9.01 13.27 8.47
C LYS A 165 9.28 14.47 7.55
N ASN A 166 8.46 14.65 6.53
CA ASN A 166 8.59 15.70 5.53
C ASN A 166 7.84 16.99 5.88
N ALA A 167 7.28 17.07 7.09
CA ALA A 167 6.66 18.28 7.57
C ALA A 167 7.71 19.40 7.70
N PRO A 168 7.42 20.61 7.22
CA PRO A 168 8.30 21.76 7.35
C PRO A 168 8.49 22.14 8.82
N ALA A 169 9.62 22.73 9.18
CA ALA A 169 9.87 23.18 10.54
C ALA A 169 8.77 24.17 11.00
N GLY A 170 8.11 23.86 12.12
CA GLY A 170 7.02 24.68 12.67
C GLY A 170 5.64 24.45 12.04
N GLU A 171 5.55 23.60 11.01
CA GLU A 171 4.30 23.24 10.34
C GLU A 171 3.98 21.75 10.50
N THR A 172 2.76 21.36 10.14
CA THR A 172 2.31 19.97 10.12
C THR A 172 1.97 19.58 8.70
N GLY A 173 2.42 18.40 8.26
CA GLY A 173 1.90 17.82 7.02
C GLY A 173 0.40 17.54 7.12
N HIS A 174 -0.26 17.33 5.98
CA HIS A 174 -1.71 17.24 5.88
C HIS A 174 -2.15 16.02 5.06
N ILE A 175 -3.03 15.19 5.61
CA ILE A 175 -3.76 14.14 4.86
C ILE A 175 -5.25 14.47 4.83
N CYS A 176 -5.81 14.59 3.63
CA CYS A 176 -7.23 14.85 3.42
C CYS A 176 -7.90 13.64 2.74
N LEU A 177 -8.91 13.07 3.39
CA LEU A 177 -9.80 12.06 2.80
C LEU A 177 -10.96 12.76 2.09
N VAL A 178 -11.15 12.51 0.79
CA VAL A 178 -12.31 13.05 0.08
C VAL A 178 -13.56 12.27 0.47
N SER A 179 -14.51 13.00 1.04
CA SER A 179 -15.78 12.50 1.59
C SER A 179 -16.97 12.99 0.74
N SER A 180 -18.19 12.86 1.26
CA SER A 180 -19.43 13.18 0.56
C SER A 180 -20.56 13.45 1.56
N ASP A 181 -21.57 14.23 1.17
CA ASP A 181 -22.83 14.35 1.93
C ASP A 181 -23.57 13.02 2.07
N THR A 182 -23.34 12.06 1.16
CA THR A 182 -23.94 10.73 1.23
C THR A 182 -23.59 9.98 2.52
N ALA A 183 -22.48 10.30 3.17
CA ALA A 183 -22.14 9.80 4.49
C ALA A 183 -23.21 10.12 5.54
N ALA A 184 -23.85 11.28 5.43
CA ALA A 184 -24.90 11.72 6.34
C ALA A 184 -26.28 11.15 6.00
N TRP A 185 -26.42 10.47 4.86
CA TRP A 185 -27.67 9.85 4.39
C TRP A 185 -27.64 8.33 4.40
N ALA A 186 -26.50 7.74 4.74
CA ALA A 186 -26.37 6.30 4.88
C ALA A 186 -27.30 5.81 5.99
N GLN A 187 -28.10 4.79 5.69
CA GLN A 187 -28.89 4.09 6.68
C GLN A 187 -27.99 3.30 7.61
N PHE A 188 -26.89 2.76 7.11
CA PHE A 188 -25.84 2.04 7.83
C PHE A 188 -26.42 0.98 8.79
N GLU A 189 -27.12 -0.01 8.22
CA GLU A 189 -27.75 -1.10 8.98
C GLU A 189 -26.70 -1.94 9.75
N GLU A 190 -25.48 -2.02 9.22
CA GLU A 190 -24.40 -2.82 9.78
C GLU A 190 -23.93 -2.31 11.16
N ARG A 191 -24.28 -1.06 11.55
CA ARG A 191 -23.85 -0.44 12.81
C ARG A 191 -24.23 -1.21 14.08
N THR A 192 -25.30 -2.00 14.02
CA THR A 192 -25.80 -2.80 15.16
C THR A 192 -25.07 -4.14 15.30
N SER A 193 -24.24 -4.52 14.33
CA SER A 193 -23.53 -5.81 14.33
C SER A 193 -22.40 -5.82 15.36
N THR A 194 -22.20 -6.95 16.04
CA THR A 194 -21.11 -7.13 17.00
C THR A 194 -19.73 -7.04 16.37
N SER A 195 -19.57 -7.54 15.14
CA SER A 195 -18.37 -7.40 14.33
C SER A 195 -18.74 -6.72 13.03
N LEU A 196 -18.18 -5.54 12.77
CA LEU A 196 -18.62 -4.65 11.72
C LEU A 196 -18.03 -5.04 10.35
N LEU A 197 -16.70 -5.15 10.23
CA LEU A 197 -16.04 -5.41 8.96
C LEU A 197 -16.49 -6.72 8.28
N PRO A 198 -16.65 -7.86 8.99
CA PRO A 198 -17.09 -9.10 8.37
C PRO A 198 -18.48 -9.02 7.69
N THR A 199 -19.32 -8.05 8.07
CA THR A 199 -20.63 -7.84 7.42
C THR A 199 -20.48 -7.43 5.96
N PHE A 200 -19.43 -6.70 5.60
CA PHE A 200 -19.15 -6.26 4.23
C PHE A 200 -18.51 -7.33 3.34
N LYS A 201 -18.28 -8.54 3.89
CA LYS A 201 -17.95 -9.75 3.11
C LYS A 201 -19.20 -10.54 2.70
N LYS A 202 -20.39 -10.07 3.08
CA LYS A 202 -21.68 -10.69 2.74
C LYS A 202 -22.43 -9.82 1.75
N PRO A 203 -23.20 -10.42 0.83
CA PRO A 203 -24.04 -9.66 -0.09
C PRO A 203 -25.11 -8.88 0.67
N MET A 204 -25.42 -7.68 0.19
CA MET A 204 -26.57 -6.91 0.66
C MET A 204 -27.87 -7.65 0.35
N LYS A 205 -28.86 -7.56 1.24
CA LYS A 205 -30.22 -8.14 0.99
C LYS A 205 -30.82 -7.62 -0.32
N LYS A 206 -30.58 -6.33 -0.60
CA LYS A 206 -30.90 -5.66 -1.84
C LYS A 206 -29.78 -4.67 -2.13
N TRP A 207 -29.16 -4.81 -3.30
CA TRP A 207 -28.09 -3.89 -3.69
C TRP A 207 -28.61 -2.46 -3.80
N ASP A 208 -27.98 -1.56 -3.05
CA ASP A 208 -28.20 -0.13 -3.11
C ASP A 208 -26.84 0.57 -3.19
N MET A 209 -26.50 1.02 -4.38
CA MET A 209 -25.24 1.72 -4.68
C MET A 209 -25.08 3.03 -3.92
N GLY A 210 -26.18 3.75 -3.67
CA GLY A 210 -26.17 5.02 -2.94
C GLY A 210 -25.89 4.79 -1.46
N GLU A 211 -26.56 3.78 -0.89
CA GLU A 211 -26.34 3.33 0.48
C GLU A 211 -24.91 2.84 0.67
N ARG A 212 -24.42 1.90 -0.15
CA ARG A 212 -23.07 1.35 -0.01
C ARG A 212 -22.01 2.45 -0.13
N CYS A 213 -22.13 3.34 -1.11
CA CYS A 213 -21.22 4.49 -1.24
C CYS A 213 -21.28 5.41 -0.01
N GLY A 214 -22.49 5.78 0.44
CA GLY A 214 -22.70 6.56 1.65
C GLY A 214 -22.03 5.94 2.87
N THR A 215 -22.25 4.64 3.10
CA THR A 215 -21.66 3.88 4.18
C THR A 215 -20.13 3.92 4.12
N THR A 216 -19.50 3.67 2.96
CA THR A 216 -18.02 3.76 2.87
C THR A 216 -17.48 5.14 3.25
N LYS A 217 -18.18 6.22 2.88
CA LYS A 217 -17.78 7.60 3.24
C LYS A 217 -18.05 7.93 4.71
N LEU A 218 -19.10 7.35 5.30
CA LEU A 218 -19.40 7.45 6.73
C LEU A 218 -18.34 6.73 7.57
N LEU A 219 -17.94 5.52 7.18
CA LEU A 219 -16.88 4.77 7.85
C LEU A 219 -15.57 5.56 7.88
N SER A 220 -15.21 6.23 6.77
CA SER A 220 -14.05 7.13 6.75
C SER A 220 -14.15 8.27 7.77
N GLN A 221 -15.34 8.89 7.92
CA GLN A 221 -15.55 9.95 8.93
C GLN A 221 -15.41 9.40 10.36
N LEU A 222 -16.07 8.28 10.67
CA LEU A 222 -16.00 7.63 11.97
C LEU A 222 -14.55 7.28 12.33
N PHE A 223 -13.83 6.61 11.42
CA PHE A 223 -12.43 6.25 11.62
C PHE A 223 -11.54 7.48 11.85
N LEU A 224 -11.73 8.55 11.07
CA LEU A 224 -10.98 9.79 11.21
C LEU A 224 -11.18 10.44 12.59
N THR A 225 -12.39 10.41 13.15
CA THR A 225 -12.67 11.02 14.46
C THR A 225 -11.91 10.35 15.61
N VAL A 226 -11.64 9.06 15.46
CA VAL A 226 -10.88 8.28 16.43
C VAL A 226 -9.38 8.46 16.19
N LEU A 227 -8.94 8.36 14.94
CA LEU A 227 -7.52 8.50 14.58
C LEU A 227 -6.97 9.89 14.91
N SER A 228 -7.71 10.96 14.63
CA SER A 228 -7.28 12.34 14.89
C SER A 228 -6.98 12.61 16.36
N LYS A 229 -7.76 12.03 17.29
CA LYS A 229 -7.47 12.11 18.74
C LYS A 229 -6.14 11.45 19.12
N ARG A 230 -5.65 10.50 18.30
CA ARG A 230 -4.44 9.69 18.54
C ARG A 230 -3.22 10.21 17.77
N VAL A 231 -3.42 11.06 16.77
CA VAL A 231 -2.36 11.58 15.89
C VAL A 231 -2.41 13.10 15.86
N SER A 232 -1.48 13.77 16.54
CA SER A 232 -1.38 15.24 16.51
C SER A 232 -0.27 15.77 15.61
N SER A 233 0.63 14.89 15.14
CA SER A 233 1.81 15.27 14.35
C SER A 233 1.52 15.52 12.87
N VAL A 234 0.34 15.14 12.39
CA VAL A 234 -0.12 15.32 11.01
C VAL A 234 -1.56 15.81 11.09
N THR A 235 -1.89 16.83 10.30
CA THR A 235 -3.27 17.31 10.16
C THR A 235 -4.06 16.30 9.35
N LEU A 236 -5.22 15.87 9.87
CA LEU A 236 -6.08 14.87 9.25
C LEU A 236 -7.45 15.50 9.05
N SER A 237 -7.98 15.52 7.83
CA SER A 237 -9.29 16.08 7.56
C SER A 237 -10.11 15.23 6.59
N CYS A 238 -11.42 15.47 6.58
CA CYS A 238 -12.28 15.07 5.48
C CYS A 238 -12.73 16.31 4.71
N ALA A 239 -12.87 16.23 3.39
CA ALA A 239 -13.39 17.35 2.59
C ALA A 239 -14.48 16.88 1.62
N ASN A 240 -15.52 17.70 1.43
CA ASN A 240 -16.64 17.39 0.55
C ASN A 240 -16.68 18.33 -0.67
N PRO A 241 -16.47 17.83 -1.89
CA PRO A 241 -16.53 18.63 -3.09
C PRO A 241 -17.98 18.99 -3.50
N GLY A 242 -18.99 18.43 -2.83
CA GLY A 242 -20.38 18.49 -3.27
C GLY A 242 -20.62 17.66 -4.53
N LEU A 243 -21.81 17.79 -5.12
CA LEU A 243 -22.11 17.11 -6.38
C LEU A 243 -21.41 17.81 -7.54
N CYS A 244 -20.39 17.18 -8.10
CA CYS A 244 -19.67 17.70 -9.27
C CYS A 244 -20.08 16.94 -10.53
N GLY A 245 -20.17 17.64 -11.66
CA GLY A 245 -20.57 17.08 -12.95
C GLY A 245 -19.68 17.58 -14.09
N GLY A 246 -19.92 17.07 -15.30
CA GLY A 246 -19.21 17.53 -16.50
C GLY A 246 -17.75 17.06 -16.65
N GLY A 247 -17.31 16.07 -15.87
CA GLY A 247 -15.94 15.54 -15.95
C GLY A 247 -15.58 14.45 -14.94
N SER A 248 -16.47 14.12 -13.99
CA SER A 248 -16.24 13.06 -13.01
C SER A 248 -16.52 11.66 -13.59
N ASP A 249 -15.51 10.79 -13.63
CA ASP A 249 -15.64 9.38 -14.03
C ASP A 249 -16.31 8.48 -12.97
N LEU A 250 -16.79 9.05 -11.86
CA LEU A 250 -17.28 8.30 -10.71
C LEU A 250 -18.48 7.40 -11.07
N ALA A 251 -19.42 7.88 -11.89
CA ALA A 251 -20.61 7.13 -12.33
C ALA A 251 -20.44 6.43 -13.70
N ARG A 252 -19.21 6.13 -14.14
CA ARG A 252 -18.92 5.57 -15.48
C ARG A 252 -19.64 4.26 -15.81
N GLU A 253 -19.98 3.47 -14.80
CA GLU A 253 -20.69 2.20 -14.96
C GLU A 253 -22.19 2.38 -15.25
N ALA A 254 -22.78 3.56 -15.02
CA ALA A 254 -24.20 3.80 -15.22
C ALA A 254 -24.56 3.72 -16.72
N LYS A 255 -25.62 2.97 -17.07
CA LYS A 255 -26.13 2.79 -18.44
C LYS A 255 -27.61 3.16 -18.53
N GLY A 256 -28.10 3.43 -19.75
CA GLY A 256 -29.53 3.62 -20.03
C GLY A 256 -30.20 4.76 -19.27
N ILE A 257 -31.40 4.51 -18.76
CA ILE A 257 -32.23 5.53 -18.08
C ILE A 257 -31.57 6.08 -16.81
N LEU A 258 -30.74 5.29 -16.13
CA LEU A 258 -29.98 5.74 -14.96
C LEU A 258 -28.93 6.78 -15.35
N ARG A 259 -28.24 6.58 -16.48
CA ARG A 259 -27.31 7.58 -17.04
C ARG A 259 -28.06 8.85 -17.44
N PHE A 260 -29.27 8.72 -18.00
CA PHE A 260 -30.10 9.87 -18.36
C PHE A 260 -30.54 10.66 -17.12
N ALA A 261 -31.09 9.99 -16.10
CA ALA A 261 -31.50 10.61 -14.84
C ALA A 261 -30.31 11.29 -14.12
N HIS A 262 -29.15 10.62 -14.08
CA HIS A 262 -27.92 11.22 -13.54
C HIS A 262 -27.49 12.45 -14.34
N ARG A 263 -27.58 12.43 -15.68
CA ARG A 263 -27.28 13.62 -16.51
C ARG A 263 -28.22 14.78 -16.20
N ILE A 264 -29.53 14.54 -16.08
CA ILE A 264 -30.50 15.59 -15.72
C ILE A 264 -30.20 16.13 -14.32
N GLN A 265 -29.94 15.26 -13.34
CA GLN A 265 -29.56 15.68 -11.99
C GLN A 265 -28.29 16.53 -11.99
N CYS A 266 -27.26 16.13 -12.76
CA CYS A 266 -26.05 16.92 -12.90
C CYS A 266 -26.30 18.25 -13.61
N LEU A 267 -27.15 18.31 -14.64
CA LEU A 267 -27.45 19.57 -15.32
C LEU A 267 -28.09 20.60 -14.38
N VAL A 268 -28.93 20.16 -13.44
CA VAL A 268 -29.65 21.07 -12.54
C VAL A 268 -28.87 21.37 -11.26
N LEU A 269 -28.16 20.38 -10.73
CA LEU A 269 -27.57 20.46 -9.39
C LEU A 269 -26.06 20.24 -9.37
N SER A 270 -25.36 19.92 -10.46
CA SER A 270 -23.91 19.76 -10.35
C SER A 270 -23.18 21.10 -10.44
N ARG A 271 -22.08 21.20 -9.68
CA ARG A 271 -21.10 22.27 -9.84
C ARG A 271 -19.96 21.79 -10.73
N ALA A 272 -19.20 22.72 -11.30
CA ALA A 272 -17.97 22.38 -12.01
C ALA A 272 -16.99 21.68 -11.06
N CYS A 273 -16.25 20.69 -11.58
CA CYS A 273 -15.23 19.96 -10.80
C CYS A 273 -14.19 20.94 -10.22
N ALA A 274 -13.81 21.98 -10.96
CA ALA A 274 -12.95 23.07 -10.51
C ALA A 274 -13.45 23.72 -9.20
N VAL A 275 -14.76 23.97 -9.10
CA VAL A 275 -15.35 24.56 -7.89
C VAL A 275 -15.37 23.57 -6.73
N GLY A 276 -15.66 22.30 -6.98
CA GLY A 276 -15.60 21.26 -5.95
C GLY A 276 -14.18 21.02 -5.40
N ALA A 277 -13.18 21.08 -6.28
CA ALA A 277 -11.77 20.94 -5.92
C ALA A 277 -11.30 22.04 -4.96
N ARG A 278 -11.82 23.27 -5.05
CA ARG A 278 -11.47 24.38 -4.14
C ARG A 278 -11.69 24.04 -2.68
N THR A 279 -12.76 23.31 -2.35
CA THR A 279 -13.01 22.86 -0.97
C THR A 279 -11.87 21.99 -0.43
N ILE A 280 -11.36 21.09 -1.28
CA ILE A 280 -10.31 20.15 -0.91
C ILE A 280 -8.98 20.90 -0.79
N VAL A 281 -8.71 21.84 -1.71
CA VAL A 281 -7.52 22.71 -1.65
C VAL A 281 -7.55 23.60 -0.41
N HIS A 282 -8.67 24.26 -0.10
CA HIS A 282 -8.84 25.03 1.15
C HIS A 282 -8.58 24.18 2.39
N SER A 283 -9.03 22.92 2.39
CA SER A 283 -8.78 22.02 3.52
C SER A 283 -7.29 21.85 3.78
N VAL A 284 -6.46 21.66 2.75
CA VAL A 284 -5.02 21.38 2.90
C VAL A 284 -4.14 22.63 2.88
N THR A 285 -4.72 23.82 2.64
CA THR A 285 -4.00 25.09 2.55
C THR A 285 -4.49 26.11 3.58
N THR A 286 -5.60 26.81 3.32
CA THR A 286 -6.09 27.93 4.13
C THR A 286 -6.46 27.52 5.55
N LEU A 287 -7.15 26.38 5.72
CA LEU A 287 -7.57 25.92 7.05
C LEU A 287 -6.42 25.25 7.81
N HIS A 288 -5.51 24.60 7.08
CA HIS A 288 -4.34 23.89 7.60
C HIS A 288 -4.69 23.12 8.88
N ARG A 289 -4.02 23.45 10.00
CA ARG A 289 -4.15 22.76 11.29
C ARG A 289 -5.55 22.84 11.89
N GLN A 290 -6.33 23.87 11.55
CA GLN A 290 -7.70 24.01 12.05
C GLN A 290 -8.61 22.89 11.53
N ALA A 291 -8.31 22.31 10.36
CA ALA A 291 -9.08 21.20 9.80
C ALA A 291 -8.81 19.84 10.49
N HIS A 292 -7.88 19.77 11.45
CA HIS A 292 -7.52 18.52 12.11
C HIS A 292 -8.70 17.88 12.84
N GLY A 293 -9.06 16.65 12.47
CA GLY A 293 -10.22 15.92 13.01
C GLY A 293 -11.57 16.42 12.50
N HIS A 294 -11.59 17.31 11.52
CA HIS A 294 -12.79 17.99 11.07
C HIS A 294 -13.15 17.70 9.61
N TYR A 295 -14.40 18.01 9.29
CA TYR A 295 -14.96 17.93 7.95
C TYR A 295 -15.03 19.33 7.35
N VAL A 296 -14.60 19.47 6.10
CA VAL A 296 -14.51 20.73 5.38
C VAL A 296 -15.50 20.69 4.21
N GLU A 297 -16.30 21.74 4.09
CA GLU A 297 -17.25 21.90 3.00
C GLU A 297 -17.36 23.38 2.64
N GLY A 298 -17.19 23.69 1.35
CA GLY A 298 -16.94 25.06 0.92
C GLY A 298 -15.54 25.49 1.34
N ASP A 299 -15.43 26.52 2.15
CA ASP A 299 -14.18 27.13 2.60
C ASP A 299 -13.97 27.00 4.11
N LYS A 300 -14.79 26.19 4.79
CA LYS A 300 -14.89 26.19 6.27
C LYS A 300 -15.17 24.83 6.87
N ILE A 301 -14.89 24.76 8.17
CA ILE A 301 -15.18 23.61 9.02
C ILE A 301 -16.69 23.47 9.19
N ARG A 302 -17.17 22.24 9.03
CA ARG A 302 -18.58 21.85 9.08
C ARG A 302 -18.73 20.56 9.89
N PRO A 303 -19.92 20.31 10.48
CA PRO A 303 -20.15 19.07 11.19
C PRO A 303 -20.17 17.88 10.24
N MET A 304 -19.62 16.75 10.67
CA MET A 304 -19.73 15.43 10.03
C MET A 304 -21.17 14.89 10.09
N ALA A 305 -21.39 13.67 9.59
CA ALA A 305 -22.68 12.96 9.69
C ALA A 305 -23.22 12.96 11.14
N PRO A 306 -24.54 13.15 11.36
CA PRO A 306 -25.09 13.30 12.71
C PRO A 306 -24.72 12.18 13.68
N ILE A 307 -24.71 10.92 13.19
CA ILE A 307 -24.36 9.75 13.99
C ILE A 307 -22.97 9.86 14.65
N VAL A 308 -22.01 10.55 14.02
CA VAL A 308 -20.64 10.74 14.55
C VAL A 308 -20.64 11.43 15.92
N TYR A 309 -21.66 12.24 16.21
CA TYR A 309 -21.78 13.00 17.46
C TYR A 309 -22.61 12.28 18.52
N GLN A 310 -23.33 11.22 18.15
CA GLN A 310 -24.17 10.42 19.04
C GLN A 310 -23.34 9.36 19.77
N ASP A 311 -23.81 8.90 20.94
CA ASP A 311 -23.06 7.91 21.73
C ASP A 311 -22.93 6.57 21.00
N GLU A 312 -23.99 6.10 20.33
CA GLU A 312 -23.94 4.93 19.44
C GLU A 312 -22.83 5.07 18.39
N GLY A 313 -22.73 6.22 17.73
CA GLY A 313 -21.71 6.44 16.70
C GLY A 313 -20.30 6.48 17.26
N LYS A 314 -20.09 6.98 18.49
CA LYS A 314 -18.77 6.96 19.15
C LYS A 314 -18.35 5.51 19.45
N GLU A 315 -19.26 4.68 19.95
CA GLU A 315 -19.01 3.26 20.20
C GLU A 315 -18.68 2.52 18.90
N VAL A 316 -19.48 2.74 17.85
CA VAL A 316 -19.24 2.16 16.53
C VAL A 316 -17.92 2.62 15.94
N ALA A 317 -17.52 3.89 16.13
CA ALA A 317 -16.26 4.42 15.63
C ALA A 317 -15.05 3.76 16.30
N GLU A 318 -15.07 3.55 17.60
CA GLU A 318 -13.99 2.86 18.32
C GLU A 318 -13.88 1.39 17.88
N ARG A 319 -15.01 0.68 17.79
CA ARG A 319 -15.04 -0.69 17.28
C ARG A 319 -14.52 -0.78 15.83
N LEU A 320 -15.00 0.10 14.95
CA LEU A 320 -14.54 0.19 13.57
C LEU A 320 -13.03 0.43 13.51
N TYR A 321 -12.52 1.33 14.35
CA TYR A 321 -11.09 1.62 14.40
C TYR A 321 -10.27 0.39 14.77
N GLU A 322 -10.67 -0.33 15.83
CA GLU A 322 -9.98 -1.54 16.28
C GLU A 322 -10.00 -2.64 15.21
N GLU A 323 -11.19 -2.94 14.67
CA GLU A 323 -11.33 -3.95 13.62
C GLU A 323 -10.55 -3.59 12.35
N THR A 324 -10.50 -2.30 11.98
CA THR A 324 -9.74 -1.85 10.80
C THR A 324 -8.24 -2.00 11.01
N LEU A 325 -7.72 -1.68 12.20
CA LEU A 325 -6.29 -1.90 12.49
C LEU A 325 -5.93 -3.38 12.56
N GLU A 326 -6.85 -4.22 13.04
CA GLU A 326 -6.68 -5.67 13.04
C GLU A 326 -6.67 -6.24 11.62
N GLU A 327 -7.64 -5.87 10.79
CA GLU A 327 -7.72 -6.29 9.38
C GLU A 327 -6.47 -5.86 8.59
N LEU A 328 -5.92 -4.68 8.89
CA LEU A 328 -4.74 -4.13 8.21
C LEU A 328 -3.41 -4.47 8.89
N SER A 329 -3.42 -5.29 9.94
CA SER A 329 -2.23 -5.64 10.75
C SER A 329 -1.08 -6.24 9.94
N PHE A 330 -1.39 -6.98 8.87
CA PHE A 330 -0.42 -7.57 7.96
C PHE A 330 0.53 -6.54 7.33
N ALA A 331 0.14 -5.26 7.26
CA ALA A 331 0.95 -4.18 6.74
C ALA A 331 1.93 -3.59 7.78
N GLY A 332 2.06 -4.21 8.96
CA GLY A 332 2.94 -3.78 10.05
C GLY A 332 2.26 -2.88 11.08
N SER A 333 0.94 -2.85 11.17
CA SER A 333 0.19 -2.09 12.18
C SER A 333 -0.04 -2.91 13.46
N HIS A 334 1.02 -3.17 14.22
CA HIS A 334 0.92 -3.63 15.60
C HIS A 334 1.71 -2.71 16.54
N SER A 335 0.98 -1.85 17.25
CA SER A 335 1.29 -1.54 18.63
C SER A 335 -0.02 -1.14 19.32
N LYS A 336 -0.71 -2.13 19.89
CA LYS A 336 -1.59 -1.88 21.02
C LYS A 336 -0.66 -1.51 22.18
N THR A 337 -0.98 -0.41 22.85
CA THR A 337 -0.31 0.19 24.02
C THR A 337 0.88 1.15 23.75
N SER A 338 0.59 2.43 24.03
CA SER A 338 1.47 3.60 24.09
C SER A 338 1.81 4.28 22.74
N CYS A 339 1.44 5.56 22.68
CA CYS A 339 1.83 6.60 21.72
C CYS A 339 2.64 6.17 20.49
N LEU A 340 2.05 6.37 19.31
CA LEU A 340 2.71 6.36 18.00
C LEU A 340 4.04 7.14 18.00
N THR A 341 5.16 6.48 18.32
CA THR A 341 6.55 6.77 17.87
C THR A 341 7.54 5.75 18.47
N PRO A 342 8.72 5.50 17.85
CA PRO A 342 9.12 5.73 16.46
C PRO A 342 9.42 4.40 15.73
N ILE A 343 9.16 4.38 14.43
CA ILE A 343 9.83 3.44 13.52
C ILE A 343 11.32 3.71 13.66
N VAL A 344 12.03 2.80 14.31
CA VAL A 344 13.45 2.90 14.59
C VAL A 344 14.20 3.00 13.26
N GLN A 345 15.04 4.01 13.24
CA GLN A 345 16.03 4.37 12.23
C GLN A 345 16.98 3.20 11.97
N TYR A 346 16.83 2.56 10.81
CA TYR A 346 17.87 1.73 10.22
C TYR A 346 18.11 2.25 8.80
N GLY A 347 19.24 2.94 8.62
CA GLY A 347 19.59 3.65 7.40
C GLY A 347 19.80 2.70 6.22
N THR A 348 19.31 3.09 5.03
CA THR A 348 19.59 2.41 3.74
C THR A 348 19.43 0.89 3.78
N TYR A 349 18.19 0.41 3.94
CA TYR A 349 17.87 -1.02 3.77
C TYR A 349 16.66 -1.19 2.85
N MET A 350 16.87 -1.86 1.72
CA MET A 350 15.82 -2.34 0.81
C MET A 350 15.27 -3.65 1.39
N ALA A 351 14.26 -3.57 2.24
CA ALA A 351 13.52 -4.73 2.72
C ALA A 351 12.49 -5.19 1.68
N VAL A 352 12.54 -6.47 1.28
CA VAL A 352 11.47 -7.09 0.48
C VAL A 352 10.43 -7.62 1.47
N VAL A 353 9.31 -6.90 1.60
CA VAL A 353 8.22 -7.25 2.52
C VAL A 353 7.53 -8.53 2.04
N ALA A 354 7.46 -9.53 2.91
CA ALA A 354 6.69 -10.76 2.71
C ALA A 354 5.63 -10.90 3.83
N LEU A 355 4.58 -11.68 3.55
CA LEU A 355 3.42 -11.92 4.41
C LEU A 355 3.83 -12.43 5.81
N PRO A 356 2.96 -12.32 6.84
CA PRO A 356 3.24 -12.77 8.21
C PRO A 356 3.61 -14.26 8.36
N THR A 357 3.49 -15.06 7.30
CA THR A 357 3.81 -16.49 7.23
C THR A 357 5.08 -16.81 6.43
N THR A 358 5.81 -15.80 5.94
CA THR A 358 7.00 -16.00 5.07
C THR A 358 8.25 -15.44 5.76
N PRO A 359 9.42 -16.10 5.65
CA PRO A 359 10.67 -15.51 6.15
C PRO A 359 10.94 -14.15 5.50
N LEU A 360 11.40 -13.19 6.31
CA LEU A 360 11.79 -11.86 5.86
C LEU A 360 13.25 -11.89 5.39
N PHE A 361 13.52 -11.35 4.21
CA PHE A 361 14.85 -11.25 3.61
C PHE A 361 15.27 -9.79 3.48
N GLU A 362 16.38 -9.42 4.11
CA GLU A 362 16.97 -8.09 4.03
C GLU A 362 18.33 -8.17 3.32
N PHE A 363 18.50 -7.40 2.24
CA PHE A 363 19.73 -7.40 1.46
C PHE A 363 20.69 -6.33 1.99
N HIS A 364 21.92 -6.72 2.32
CA HIS A 364 22.96 -5.84 2.86
C HIS A 364 24.23 -5.94 2.02
N TYR A 365 24.80 -4.79 1.64
CA TYR A 365 26.16 -4.74 1.10
C TYR A 365 27.11 -4.30 2.21
N GLU A 366 28.10 -5.13 2.53
CA GLU A 366 29.18 -4.76 3.45
C GLU A 366 30.13 -3.73 2.78
N ARG A 367 30.99 -3.08 3.58
CA ARG A 367 31.91 -2.04 3.09
C ARG A 367 32.89 -2.53 2.02
N ASP A 368 33.13 -3.85 1.96
CA ASP A 368 33.97 -4.51 0.96
C ASP A 368 33.19 -4.92 -0.31
N GLY A 369 31.90 -4.56 -0.41
CA GLY A 369 31.02 -4.89 -1.53
C GLY A 369 30.37 -6.28 -1.45
N ARG A 370 30.56 -7.02 -0.35
CA ARG A 370 29.93 -8.34 -0.15
C ARG A 370 28.42 -8.20 0.06
N LEU A 371 27.64 -8.89 -0.77
CA LEU A 371 26.21 -9.10 -0.53
C LEU A 371 26.02 -10.12 0.59
N VAL A 372 25.33 -9.69 1.63
CA VAL A 372 24.91 -10.49 2.78
C VAL A 372 23.40 -10.36 2.91
N VAL A 373 22.71 -11.48 2.97
CA VAL A 373 21.27 -11.52 3.19
C VAL A 373 21.03 -11.82 4.66
N ARG A 374 20.24 -10.97 5.33
CA ARG A 374 19.79 -11.19 6.68
C ARG A 374 18.39 -11.78 6.63
N GLU A 375 18.24 -13.00 7.13
CA GLU A 375 17.00 -13.76 7.12
C GLU A 375 16.38 -13.77 8.52
N THR A 376 15.08 -13.50 8.59
CA THR A 376 14.29 -13.59 9.83
C THR A 376 13.18 -14.61 9.67
N HIS A 377 13.24 -15.67 10.49
CA HIS A 377 12.25 -16.74 10.56
C HIS A 377 11.43 -16.56 11.83
N TYR A 378 10.15 -16.21 11.67
CA TYR A 378 9.25 -15.93 12.78
C TYR A 378 8.90 -17.19 13.58
N ALA A 379 8.94 -17.09 14.91
CA ALA A 379 8.68 -18.22 15.81
C ALA A 379 7.28 -18.84 15.67
N GLU A 380 6.30 -18.01 15.29
CA GLU A 380 4.89 -18.38 15.13
C GLU A 380 4.61 -19.15 13.83
N ASN A 381 5.61 -19.27 12.95
CA ASN A 381 5.45 -19.89 11.64
C ASN A 381 5.59 -21.42 11.69
N LYS A 382 4.52 -22.14 11.31
CA LYS A 382 4.51 -23.62 11.24
C LYS A 382 5.56 -24.20 10.29
N LEU A 383 5.90 -23.52 9.18
CA LEU A 383 6.95 -23.98 8.25
C LEU A 383 8.36 -23.91 8.87
N VAL A 384 8.57 -22.94 9.78
CA VAL A 384 9.80 -22.77 10.55
C VAL A 384 9.89 -23.85 11.63
N GLN A 385 8.76 -24.19 12.27
CA GLN A 385 8.66 -25.30 13.23
C GLN A 385 8.86 -26.68 12.55
N ASP A 386 8.41 -26.84 11.30
CA ASP A 386 8.53 -28.07 10.51
C ASP A 386 9.88 -28.22 9.78
N GLY A 387 10.78 -27.24 9.92
CA GLY A 387 12.13 -27.27 9.36
C GLY A 387 12.23 -27.28 7.83
N ARG A 388 11.36 -26.52 7.17
CA ARG A 388 11.29 -26.41 5.69
C ARG A 388 11.78 -25.07 5.14
N SER A 389 12.72 -24.41 5.81
CA SER A 389 13.23 -23.10 5.41
C SER A 389 14.58 -23.19 4.68
N GLY A 390 14.69 -22.53 3.52
CA GLY A 390 15.98 -22.17 2.91
C GLY A 390 16.36 -22.94 1.63
N PRO A 391 16.76 -22.24 0.54
CA PRO A 391 17.40 -22.87 -0.61
C PRO A 391 18.86 -23.31 -0.28
N PRO A 392 19.39 -24.35 -0.95
CA PRO A 392 20.70 -24.94 -0.62
C PRO A 392 21.88 -24.34 -1.41
N LEU A 393 22.74 -23.47 -0.83
CA LEU A 393 23.89 -22.89 -1.56
C LEU A 393 25.23 -22.95 -0.83
N TYR A 394 26.29 -22.48 -1.51
CA TYR A 394 27.59 -22.27 -0.90
C TYR A 394 27.53 -21.09 0.06
N GLU A 395 27.33 -21.39 1.33
CA GLU A 395 26.83 -20.40 2.27
C GLU A 395 27.66 -20.37 3.55
N TYR A 396 27.86 -19.15 4.01
CA TYR A 396 28.34 -18.84 5.34
C TYR A 396 27.16 -18.39 6.18
N PHE A 397 26.99 -18.95 7.37
CA PHE A 397 25.89 -18.61 8.27
C PHE A 397 26.42 -18.01 9.56
N GLN A 398 25.82 -16.90 9.99
CA GLN A 398 26.09 -16.26 11.26
C GLN A 398 24.78 -15.93 11.98
N VAL A 399 24.56 -16.52 13.16
CA VAL A 399 23.33 -16.32 13.93
C VAL A 399 23.41 -15.05 14.77
N GLU A 400 22.40 -14.20 14.64
CA GLU A 400 22.21 -13.00 15.48
C GLU A 400 21.25 -13.26 16.65
N ARG A 401 20.27 -14.14 16.46
CA ARG A 401 19.21 -14.47 17.43
C ARG A 401 18.62 -15.85 17.15
N GLY A 402 18.16 -16.56 18.19
CA GLY A 402 17.61 -17.91 18.06
C GLY A 402 18.66 -19.01 17.87
N ILE A 403 18.19 -20.19 17.46
CA ILE A 403 19.02 -21.41 17.29
C ILE A 403 18.86 -21.91 15.86
N LEU A 404 19.93 -21.83 15.07
CA LEU A 404 19.99 -22.38 13.71
C LEU A 404 20.50 -23.82 13.78
N ALA A 405 19.69 -24.79 13.39
CA ALA A 405 20.17 -26.13 13.10
C ALA A 405 20.57 -26.23 11.63
N VAL A 406 21.65 -26.96 11.37
CA VAL A 406 22.14 -27.28 10.03
C VAL A 406 22.45 -28.77 9.98
N ILE A 407 21.91 -29.49 9.00
CA ILE A 407 22.39 -30.82 8.63
C ILE A 407 23.39 -30.65 7.50
N ARG A 408 24.56 -31.26 7.66
CA ARG A 408 25.60 -31.39 6.64
C ARG A 408 25.90 -32.87 6.44
N ASP A 409 25.68 -33.37 5.23
CA ASP A 409 25.96 -34.78 4.87
C ASP A 409 25.36 -35.79 5.88
N GLY A 410 24.17 -35.50 6.39
CA GLY A 410 23.46 -36.33 7.38
C GLY A 410 23.83 -36.10 8.84
N LYS A 411 24.84 -35.26 9.14
CA LYS A 411 25.21 -34.88 10.52
C LYS A 411 24.58 -33.53 10.90
N LYS A 412 23.86 -33.50 12.00
CA LYS A 412 23.22 -32.30 12.55
C LYS A 412 24.19 -31.52 13.45
N SER A 413 24.26 -30.21 13.26
CA SER A 413 24.94 -29.24 14.13
C SER A 413 24.00 -28.07 14.43
N THR A 414 24.14 -27.42 15.58
CA THR A 414 23.37 -26.24 15.95
C THR A 414 24.28 -25.04 16.19
N LEU A 415 23.79 -23.84 15.89
CA LEU A 415 24.48 -22.57 16.02
C LEU A 415 23.59 -21.57 16.76
N THR A 416 24.16 -20.85 17.71
CA THR A 416 23.51 -19.78 18.47
C THR A 416 24.30 -18.49 18.32
N LYS A 417 23.75 -17.39 18.83
CA LYS A 417 24.44 -16.09 18.89
C LYS A 417 25.79 -16.23 19.61
N GLY A 418 26.87 -15.86 18.93
CA GLY A 418 28.25 -15.96 19.46
C GLY A 418 28.95 -17.29 19.17
N GLY A 419 28.28 -18.26 18.55
CA GLY A 419 28.86 -19.57 18.20
C GLY A 419 29.79 -19.60 16.99
N GLY A 420 30.16 -18.43 16.43
CA GLY A 420 31.01 -18.30 15.25
C GLY A 420 30.25 -18.36 13.92
N ILE A 421 30.96 -18.71 12.85
CA ILE A 421 30.44 -18.79 11.48
C ILE A 421 30.47 -20.25 11.02
N ILE A 422 29.34 -20.78 10.54
CA ILE A 422 29.31 -22.09 9.86
C ILE A 422 29.62 -21.87 8.38
N LYS A 423 30.59 -22.62 7.87
CA LYS A 423 30.93 -22.66 6.44
C LYS A 423 30.45 -23.95 5.80
N ILE A 424 29.66 -23.85 4.74
CA ILE A 424 29.23 -24.98 3.92
C ILE A 424 30.09 -25.03 2.65
N PRO A 425 30.93 -26.06 2.44
CA PRO A 425 31.74 -26.20 1.21
C PRO A 425 30.91 -26.41 -0.06
N PRO A 426 31.42 -26.07 -1.26
CA PRO A 426 30.68 -26.26 -2.49
C PRO A 426 30.39 -27.75 -2.73
N GLY A 427 29.18 -28.07 -3.22
CA GLY A 427 28.75 -29.45 -3.47
C GLY A 427 28.35 -30.23 -2.20
N THR A 428 28.36 -29.60 -1.03
CA THR A 428 27.91 -30.21 0.22
C THR A 428 26.39 -30.23 0.30
N ARG A 429 25.79 -31.38 0.61
CA ARG A 429 24.34 -31.47 0.84
C ARG A 429 24.01 -30.97 2.22
N HIS A 430 23.12 -29.99 2.29
CA HIS A 430 22.74 -29.39 3.55
C HIS A 430 21.28 -28.93 3.60
N ARG A 431 20.77 -28.77 4.82
CA ARG A 431 19.47 -28.17 5.15
C ARG A 431 19.64 -27.40 6.44
N PHE A 432 18.94 -26.28 6.59
CA PHE A 432 18.90 -25.53 7.84
C PHE A 432 17.47 -25.27 8.32
N TRP A 433 17.29 -25.04 9.62
CA TRP A 433 16.00 -24.72 10.24
C TRP A 433 16.16 -24.06 11.61
N ALA A 434 15.06 -23.54 12.17
CA ALA A 434 15.03 -23.09 13.57
C ALA A 434 14.86 -24.29 14.51
N GLU A 435 15.86 -24.55 15.35
CA GLU A 435 15.85 -25.70 16.25
C GLU A 435 14.88 -25.50 17.42
N ALA A 436 14.06 -26.53 17.68
CA ALA A 436 13.15 -26.53 18.82
C ALA A 436 13.90 -26.59 20.17
N PRO A 437 13.38 -25.97 21.25
CA PRO A 437 12.12 -25.21 21.30
C PRO A 437 12.28 -23.79 20.71
N VAL A 438 11.41 -23.44 19.76
CA VAL A 438 11.39 -22.13 19.11
C VAL A 438 10.70 -21.12 20.04
N LYS A 439 11.47 -20.54 20.97
CA LYS A 439 10.97 -19.55 21.94
C LYS A 439 11.03 -18.10 21.44
N GLU A 440 11.82 -17.86 20.40
CA GLU A 440 12.05 -16.55 19.79
C GLU A 440 12.36 -16.69 18.29
N ASP A 441 12.25 -15.59 17.56
CA ASP A 441 12.57 -15.55 16.13
C ASP A 441 14.02 -15.93 15.88
N LEU A 442 14.24 -16.78 14.87
CA LEU A 442 15.57 -17.07 14.37
C LEU A 442 15.97 -15.96 13.40
N VAL A 443 17.09 -15.29 13.69
CA VAL A 443 17.66 -14.26 12.83
C VAL A 443 19.11 -14.59 12.54
N PHE A 444 19.47 -14.68 11.27
CA PHE A 444 20.82 -15.01 10.85
C PHE A 444 21.20 -14.29 9.55
N ARG A 445 22.50 -14.15 9.35
CA ARG A 445 23.10 -13.62 8.12
C ARG A 445 23.61 -14.78 7.29
N VAL A 446 23.34 -14.75 5.99
CA VAL A 446 23.82 -15.71 5.00
C VAL A 446 24.48 -14.99 3.82
N TRP A 447 25.61 -15.51 3.36
CA TRP A 447 26.30 -14.99 2.18
C TRP A 447 27.09 -16.09 1.46
N ALA A 448 27.36 -15.88 0.17
CA ALA A 448 28.15 -16.78 -0.66
C ALA A 448 29.49 -16.15 -1.07
N GLU A 449 30.50 -16.97 -1.35
CA GLU A 449 31.78 -16.52 -1.94
C GLU A 449 32.17 -17.42 -3.13
N PRO A 450 32.77 -16.91 -4.21
CA PRO A 450 33.02 -15.50 -4.49
C PRO A 450 31.73 -14.76 -4.91
N GLN A 451 31.65 -13.48 -4.60
CA GLN A 451 30.46 -12.62 -4.80
C GLN A 451 30.13 -12.28 -6.28
N ASN A 452 31.01 -12.59 -7.22
CA ASN A 452 30.94 -12.15 -8.62
C ASN A 452 30.69 -13.27 -9.65
N LEU A 453 30.02 -14.34 -9.23
CA LEU A 453 29.68 -15.45 -10.14
C LEU A 453 28.52 -15.07 -11.08
N ASP A 454 28.60 -15.53 -12.34
CA ASP A 454 27.57 -15.29 -13.36
C ASP A 454 26.24 -16.02 -13.08
N ARG A 455 26.18 -16.87 -12.05
CA ARG A 455 25.01 -17.59 -11.51
C ARG A 455 25.29 -17.99 -10.06
N GLY A 456 24.53 -17.49 -9.09
CA GLY A 456 24.79 -17.79 -7.68
C GLY A 456 23.68 -17.30 -6.75
N PHE A 457 23.93 -17.33 -5.43
CA PHE A 457 23.07 -16.68 -4.44
C PHE A 457 23.15 -15.16 -4.61
N ASP A 458 22.38 -14.64 -5.55
CA ASP A 458 22.29 -13.23 -5.86
C ASP A 458 20.86 -12.70 -5.69
N GLU A 459 20.76 -11.38 -5.62
CA GLU A 459 19.51 -10.69 -5.39
C GLU A 459 18.47 -10.99 -6.49
N ALA A 460 18.92 -11.16 -7.74
CA ALA A 460 18.03 -11.44 -8.85
C ALA A 460 17.39 -12.84 -8.74
N PHE A 461 18.17 -13.86 -8.39
CA PHE A 461 17.66 -15.20 -8.13
C PHE A 461 16.64 -15.19 -6.99
N LEU A 462 17.01 -14.62 -5.83
CA LEU A 462 16.14 -14.62 -4.64
C LEU A 462 14.81 -13.91 -4.89
N ARG A 463 14.85 -12.75 -5.56
CA ARG A 463 13.64 -12.01 -5.92
C ARG A 463 12.72 -12.82 -6.83
N ASN A 464 13.27 -13.47 -7.85
CA ASN A 464 12.48 -14.29 -8.77
C ASN A 464 11.93 -15.55 -8.12
N TYR A 465 12.74 -16.23 -7.31
CA TYR A 465 12.34 -17.45 -6.62
C TYR A 465 11.23 -17.19 -5.59
N LEU A 466 11.41 -16.18 -4.74
CA LEU A 466 10.43 -15.81 -3.72
C LEU A 466 9.19 -15.15 -4.32
N GLY A 467 9.34 -14.31 -5.35
CA GLY A 467 8.24 -13.68 -6.07
C GLY A 467 7.30 -14.72 -6.68
N TYR A 468 7.86 -15.72 -7.37
CA TYR A 468 7.09 -16.81 -7.95
C TYR A 468 6.36 -17.67 -6.90
N LEU A 469 7.04 -18.02 -5.80
CA LEU A 469 6.43 -18.80 -4.72
C LEU A 469 5.28 -18.04 -4.05
N ARG A 470 5.46 -16.74 -3.82
CA ARG A 470 4.42 -15.86 -3.26
C ARG A 470 3.21 -15.80 -4.19
N ASP A 471 3.41 -15.60 -5.48
CA ASP A 471 2.30 -15.50 -6.42
C ASP A 471 1.54 -16.83 -6.54
N CYS A 472 2.24 -17.98 -6.44
CA CYS A 472 1.59 -19.29 -6.32
C CYS A 472 0.74 -19.39 -5.04
N GLU A 473 1.26 -18.95 -3.89
CA GLU A 473 0.56 -18.96 -2.61
C GLU A 473 -0.67 -18.03 -2.63
N GLU A 474 -0.52 -16.79 -3.13
CA GLU A 474 -1.62 -15.82 -3.27
C GLU A 474 -2.76 -16.35 -4.15
N GLN A 475 -2.43 -17.12 -5.18
CA GLN A 475 -3.42 -17.75 -6.07
C GLN A 475 -3.91 -19.13 -5.58
N SER A 476 -3.40 -19.62 -4.44
CA SER A 476 -3.67 -20.99 -3.94
C SER A 476 -3.33 -22.09 -4.97
N ILE A 477 -2.28 -21.88 -5.77
CA ILE A 477 -1.79 -22.81 -6.79
C ILE A 477 -0.51 -23.48 -6.28
N GLN A 478 -0.36 -24.78 -6.55
CA GLN A 478 0.90 -25.45 -6.24
C GLN A 478 2.02 -24.99 -7.18
N PRO A 479 3.21 -24.61 -6.66
CA PRO A 479 4.33 -24.22 -7.50
C PRO A 479 4.72 -25.33 -8.48
N SER A 480 4.77 -24.99 -9.76
CA SER A 480 5.27 -25.89 -10.81
C SER A 480 6.72 -26.30 -10.53
N VAL A 481 6.96 -27.60 -10.42
CA VAL A 481 8.31 -28.17 -10.25
C VAL A 481 9.24 -27.79 -11.40
N PHE A 482 8.71 -27.55 -12.61
CA PHE A 482 9.50 -27.15 -13.77
C PHE A 482 9.96 -25.70 -13.71
N GLN A 483 9.10 -24.79 -13.23
CA GLN A 483 9.47 -23.40 -12.99
C GLN A 483 10.46 -23.29 -11.82
N LEU A 484 10.23 -24.03 -10.73
CA LEU A 484 11.19 -24.11 -9.62
C LEU A 484 12.53 -24.68 -10.06
N ALA A 485 12.52 -25.67 -10.96
CA ALA A 485 13.74 -26.22 -11.52
C ALA A 485 14.49 -25.18 -12.38
N LEU A 486 13.75 -24.41 -13.19
CA LEU A 486 14.35 -23.36 -14.03
C LEU A 486 14.94 -22.21 -13.21
N LEU A 487 14.23 -21.74 -12.18
CA LEU A 487 14.73 -20.73 -11.25
C LEU A 487 15.91 -21.25 -10.44
N GLY A 488 15.82 -22.48 -9.93
CA GLY A 488 16.90 -23.14 -9.22
C GLY A 488 18.16 -23.21 -10.06
N TRP A 489 18.06 -23.63 -11.32
CA TRP A 489 19.18 -23.64 -12.26
C TRP A 489 19.82 -22.27 -12.48
N SER A 490 19.03 -21.19 -12.48
CA SER A 490 19.55 -19.82 -12.65
C SER A 490 20.39 -19.34 -11.46
N GLY A 491 20.11 -19.84 -10.25
CA GLY A 491 20.84 -19.54 -9.02
C GLY A 491 21.82 -20.62 -8.58
N ASP A 492 22.18 -21.56 -9.46
CA ASP A 492 23.01 -22.75 -9.13
C ASP A 492 22.47 -23.60 -7.96
N ASN A 493 21.14 -23.59 -7.79
CA ASN A 493 20.39 -24.37 -6.81
C ASN A 493 19.83 -25.64 -7.43
N LEU A 494 20.24 -26.80 -6.93
CA LEU A 494 19.70 -28.08 -7.37
C LEU A 494 18.58 -28.58 -6.45
N LEU A 495 17.43 -28.93 -7.02
CA LEU A 495 16.40 -29.70 -6.34
C LEU A 495 16.99 -31.06 -5.98
N SER A 496 17.18 -31.32 -4.68
CA SER A 496 17.82 -32.54 -4.20
C SER A 496 16.78 -33.56 -3.70
N PRO A 497 16.56 -34.67 -4.42
CA PRO A 497 15.91 -35.86 -3.87
C PRO A 497 16.89 -36.58 -2.89
N PRO A 498 16.55 -37.77 -2.33
CA PRO A 498 17.29 -38.36 -1.22
C PRO A 498 18.80 -38.56 -1.46
N TRP A 499 19.54 -38.66 -0.36
CA TRP A 499 21.00 -38.58 -0.25
C TRP A 499 21.84 -39.61 -1.04
N TRP A 500 21.23 -40.55 -1.77
CA TRP A 500 21.93 -41.63 -2.50
C TRP A 500 22.19 -41.33 -3.99
N VAL A 501 21.58 -40.29 -4.58
CA VAL A 501 21.76 -39.99 -6.02
C VAL A 501 23.10 -39.26 -6.26
N PRO A 502 23.93 -39.63 -7.25
CA PRO A 502 25.14 -38.87 -7.61
C PRO A 502 24.84 -37.44 -8.13
N LEU A 503 25.67 -36.45 -7.76
CA LEU A 503 25.47 -35.04 -8.14
C LEU A 503 25.44 -34.80 -9.65
N TRP A 504 26.24 -35.54 -10.43
CA TRP A 504 26.28 -35.40 -11.89
C TRP A 504 24.96 -35.84 -12.55
N MET A 505 24.32 -36.90 -12.02
CA MET A 505 23.00 -37.34 -12.47
C MET A 505 21.93 -36.31 -12.13
N LEU A 506 21.99 -35.73 -10.94
CA LEU A 506 21.07 -34.68 -10.52
C LEU A 506 21.18 -33.44 -11.39
N ARG A 507 22.41 -33.01 -11.72
CA ARG A 507 22.62 -31.89 -12.66
C ARG A 507 22.00 -32.18 -14.02
N LEU A 508 22.21 -33.38 -14.57
CA LEU A 508 21.63 -33.77 -15.85
C LEU A 508 20.09 -33.78 -15.80
N PHE A 509 19.51 -34.41 -14.76
CA PHE A 509 18.07 -34.47 -14.59
C PHE A 509 17.45 -33.08 -14.42
N HIS A 510 18.06 -32.23 -13.59
CA HIS A 510 17.61 -30.88 -13.35
C HIS A 510 17.72 -30.02 -14.62
N PHE A 511 18.80 -30.15 -15.39
CA PHE A 511 18.95 -29.49 -16.69
C PHE A 511 17.78 -29.83 -17.62
N ILE A 512 17.42 -31.11 -17.72
CA ILE A 512 16.29 -31.58 -18.53
C ILE A 512 14.96 -30.97 -18.03
N LEU A 513 14.70 -31.00 -16.72
CA LEU A 513 13.49 -30.39 -16.14
C LEU A 513 13.42 -28.88 -16.38
N ALA A 514 14.53 -28.17 -16.19
CA ALA A 514 14.59 -26.72 -16.32
C ALA A 514 14.44 -26.27 -17.79
N HIS A 515 15.30 -26.79 -18.68
CA HIS A 515 15.45 -26.25 -20.03
C HIS A 515 14.55 -26.94 -21.04
N LEU A 516 14.48 -28.27 -21.01
CA LEU A 516 13.69 -29.02 -21.98
C LEU A 516 12.22 -28.98 -21.61
N ALA A 517 11.87 -29.34 -20.37
CA ALA A 517 10.47 -29.33 -19.94
C ALA A 517 9.98 -27.92 -19.60
N GLY A 518 10.69 -27.20 -18.72
CA GLY A 518 10.24 -25.89 -18.25
C GLY A 518 10.27 -24.83 -19.34
N ARG A 519 11.45 -24.52 -19.87
CA ARG A 519 11.62 -23.42 -20.82
C ARG A 519 11.11 -23.72 -22.22
N LEU A 520 11.50 -24.86 -22.80
CA LEU A 520 11.19 -25.16 -24.21
C LEU A 520 9.73 -25.61 -24.41
N LEU A 521 9.24 -26.53 -23.58
CA LEU A 521 7.89 -27.09 -23.74
C LEU A 521 6.81 -26.26 -23.05
N LEU A 522 7.06 -25.75 -21.84
CA LEU A 522 6.06 -25.03 -21.03
C LEU A 522 6.20 -23.50 -21.08
N GLY A 523 7.24 -22.98 -21.73
CA GLY A 523 7.43 -21.53 -21.92
C GLY A 523 7.84 -20.75 -20.67
N TYR A 524 8.27 -21.43 -19.61
CA TYR A 524 8.70 -20.79 -18.36
C TYR A 524 9.96 -19.96 -18.54
N GLN A 525 10.09 -18.88 -17.76
CA GLN A 525 11.23 -17.97 -17.81
C GLN A 525 12.17 -18.15 -16.61
N ALA A 526 13.47 -17.96 -16.84
CA ALA A 526 14.49 -18.01 -15.79
C ALA A 526 14.52 -16.73 -14.92
N SER A 527 13.84 -15.68 -15.37
CA SER A 527 13.70 -14.41 -14.65
C SER A 527 12.51 -13.65 -15.21
N TYR A 528 11.74 -13.00 -14.34
CA TYR A 528 10.63 -12.11 -14.66
C TYR A 528 10.97 -10.69 -14.19
N GLU A 529 10.79 -9.70 -15.06
CA GLU A 529 11.13 -8.30 -14.76
C GLU A 529 10.28 -7.70 -13.62
N GLU A 530 9.07 -8.24 -13.42
CA GLU A 530 8.18 -7.85 -12.31
C GLU A 530 8.74 -8.19 -10.93
N TYR A 531 9.58 -9.22 -10.81
CA TYR A 531 10.23 -9.58 -9.55
C TYR A 531 11.61 -8.94 -9.41
N SER A 532 12.33 -8.79 -10.52
CA SER A 532 13.67 -8.20 -10.56
C SER A 532 13.77 -7.24 -11.74
N PRO A 533 13.34 -5.97 -11.59
CA PRO A 533 13.49 -4.96 -12.63
C PRO A 533 14.99 -4.75 -12.89
N LYS A 534 15.39 -4.66 -14.16
CA LYS A 534 16.80 -4.48 -14.57
C LYS A 534 17.42 -3.32 -13.80
N MET A 535 18.24 -3.61 -12.79
CA MET A 535 19.07 -2.60 -12.16
C MET A 535 19.95 -1.98 -13.24
N THR A 536 19.88 -0.66 -13.38
CA THR A 536 20.79 0.11 -14.22
C THR A 536 22.22 -0.27 -13.88
N ARG A 537 22.93 -0.80 -14.88
CA ARG A 537 24.32 -1.27 -14.81
C ARG A 537 25.26 -0.12 -14.44
N ASP A 538 25.43 0.14 -13.14
CA ASP A 538 26.47 1.06 -12.64
C ASP A 538 27.36 0.44 -11.54
N SER A 539 27.24 -0.87 -11.28
CA SER A 539 28.28 -1.60 -10.56
C SER A 539 29.27 -2.17 -11.58
N GLY A 540 30.45 -1.56 -11.70
CA GLY A 540 31.56 -1.97 -12.58
C GLY A 540 32.17 -3.35 -12.27
N ILE A 541 31.38 -4.32 -11.81
CA ILE A 541 31.79 -5.66 -11.44
C ILE A 541 31.61 -6.58 -12.65
N VAL A 542 32.73 -6.94 -13.27
CA VAL A 542 32.78 -7.96 -14.32
C VAL A 542 32.46 -9.32 -13.68
N LYS A 543 31.27 -9.86 -13.96
CA LYS A 543 30.88 -11.22 -13.55
C LYS A 543 31.74 -12.26 -14.29
N LYS A 544 32.30 -13.23 -13.57
CA LYS A 544 33.03 -14.36 -14.18
C LYS A 544 32.06 -15.53 -14.39
N ARG A 545 32.05 -16.09 -15.61
CA ARG A 545 31.42 -17.40 -15.86
C ARG A 545 32.20 -18.49 -15.11
N VAL A 546 31.48 -19.36 -14.40
CA VAL A 546 32.01 -20.63 -13.87
C VAL A 546 31.89 -21.70 -14.94
#